data_AF-A0A956EY18-F1
#
_entry.id   AF-A0A956EY18-F1
#
_cell.length_a   1.000
_cell.length_b   1.000
_cell.length_c   1.000
_cell.angle_alpha   90.00
_cell.angle_beta   90.00
_cell.angle_gamma   90.00
#
_symmetry.space_group_name_H-M   'P 1'
#
loop_
_entity.id
_entity.type
_entity.pdbx_description
1 polymer ?
#
loop_
_entity_poly.entity_id
_entity_poly.type
_entity_poly.pdbx_seq_one_letter_code
_entity_poly.pdbx_strand_id
1 'polypeptide(L)' 'MASALEASSSPYLLGERFSAADLTFASLAGPLLLPPAYGGNFLPKAEMPQAFQALVDEFSAHPAGRFALRIYERHR' A
#
# COMPACT_ATOMS: atom_id res chain seq x y z
N MET A 1 -3.17 6.63 -15.79
CA MET A 1 -3.32 6.10 -14.41
C MET A 1 -2.17 6.48 -13.49
N ALA A 2 -0.91 6.56 -13.95
CA ALA A 2 0.22 6.99 -13.11
C ALA A 2 0.13 8.44 -12.57
N SER A 3 -0.54 9.37 -13.26
CA SER A 3 -0.58 10.79 -12.84
C SER A 3 -1.53 11.10 -11.67
N ALA A 4 -2.38 10.17 -11.23
CA ALA A 4 -3.32 10.44 -10.13
C ALA A 4 -2.64 10.41 -8.75
N LEU A 5 -1.54 9.66 -8.60
CA LEU A 5 -0.92 9.39 -7.30
C LEU A 5 0.18 10.39 -6.94
N GLU A 6 0.74 11.13 -7.89
CA GLU A 6 1.84 12.06 -7.64
C GLU A 6 1.39 13.39 -7.01
N ALA A 7 0.09 13.69 -6.98
CA ALA A 7 -0.42 14.96 -6.44
C ALA A 7 -1.88 14.92 -5.93
N SER A 8 -2.45 13.75 -5.61
CA SER A 8 -3.81 13.70 -5.05
C SER A 8 -3.83 14.32 -3.64
N SER A 9 -4.34 15.55 -3.52
CA SER A 9 -4.75 16.14 -2.23
C SER A 9 -5.94 15.39 -1.62
N SER A 10 -6.68 14.66 -2.46
CA SER A 10 -7.83 13.86 -2.06
C SER A 10 -7.40 12.67 -1.19
N PRO A 11 -8.15 12.37 -0.11
CA PRO A 11 -7.83 11.28 0.80
C PRO A 11 -7.99 9.89 0.17
N TYR A 12 -8.79 9.78 -0.90
CA TYR A 12 -9.03 8.55 -1.67
C TYR A 12 -8.82 8.77 -3.17
N LEU A 13 -8.73 7.69 -3.96
CA LEU A 13 -8.43 7.73 -5.40
C LEU A 13 -9.48 8.48 -6.23
N LEU A 14 -10.75 8.41 -5.83
CA LEU A 14 -11.89 8.97 -6.56
C LEU A 14 -12.59 10.11 -5.80
N GLY A 15 -11.88 10.79 -4.89
CA GLY A 15 -12.38 11.95 -4.14
C GLY A 15 -12.43 11.73 -2.63
N GLU A 16 -13.42 12.32 -1.96
CA GLU A 16 -13.45 12.41 -0.49
C GLU A 16 -14.01 11.17 0.24
N ARG A 17 -14.38 10.10 -0.48
CA ARG A 17 -15.00 8.90 0.10
C ARG A 17 -14.26 7.63 -0.28
N PHE A 18 -14.14 6.72 0.70
CA PHE A 18 -13.62 5.37 0.50
C PHE A 18 -14.50 4.61 -0.50
N SER A 19 -13.86 3.90 -1.42
CA SER A 19 -14.52 3.20 -2.51
C SER A 19 -13.88 1.86 -2.83
N ALA A 20 -14.52 1.11 -3.72
CA ALA A 20 -13.97 -0.13 -4.26
C ALA A 20 -12.61 0.08 -4.95
N ALA A 21 -12.34 1.26 -5.51
CA ALA A 21 -11.04 1.55 -6.12
C ALA A 21 -9.91 1.56 -5.08
N ASP A 22 -10.15 2.17 -3.92
CA ASP A 22 -9.17 2.24 -2.82
C ASP A 22 -8.91 0.86 -2.23
N LEU A 23 -9.99 0.11 -1.95
CA LEU A 23 -9.89 -1.26 -1.46
C LEU A 23 -9.13 -2.14 -2.44
N THR A 24 -9.45 -2.04 -3.74
CA THR A 24 -8.80 -2.85 -4.79
C THR A 24 -7.33 -2.51 -4.86
N PHE A 25 -6.99 -1.22 -4.94
CA PHE A 25 -5.61 -0.77 -4.99
C PHE A 25 -4.80 -1.26 -3.78
N ALA A 26 -5.31 -1.02 -2.56
CA ALA A 26 -4.64 -1.45 -1.34
C ALA A 26 -4.53 -2.99 -1.27
N SER A 27 -5.58 -3.73 -1.65
CA SER A 27 -5.55 -5.20 -1.61
C SER A 27 -4.50 -5.78 -2.55
N LEU A 28 -4.37 -5.23 -3.76
CA LEU A 28 -3.35 -5.65 -4.72
C LEU A 28 -1.93 -5.22 -4.34
N ALA A 29 -1.79 -4.06 -3.66
CA ALA A 29 -0.51 -3.59 -3.15
C ALA A 29 -0.05 -4.33 -1.87
N GLY A 30 -0.97 -4.92 -1.11
CA GLY A 30 -0.71 -5.58 0.17
C GLY A 30 0.47 -6.56 0.17
N PRO A 31 0.54 -7.55 -0.75
CA PRO A 31 1.67 -8.48 -0.83
C PRO A 31 3.05 -7.82 -1.08
N LEU A 32 3.07 -6.63 -1.68
CA LEU A 32 4.32 -5.92 -1.99
C LEU A 32 4.79 -5.03 -0.83
N LEU A 33 3.87 -4.62 0.03
CA LEU A 33 4.11 -3.67 1.11
C LEU A 33 4.13 -4.34 2.50
N LEU A 34 3.53 -5.52 2.62
CA LEU A 34 3.41 -6.29 3.86
C LEU A 34 2.96 -5.45 5.07
N PRO A 35 1.83 -4.72 4.99
CA PRO A 35 1.36 -3.93 6.13
C PRO A 35 1.05 -4.82 7.35
N PRO A 36 1.15 -4.30 8.58
CA PRO A 36 0.88 -5.09 9.79
C PRO A 36 -0.51 -5.75 9.82
N ALA A 37 -1.53 -5.06 9.28
CA ALA A 37 -2.90 -5.56 9.18
C ALA A 37 -3.16 -6.42 7.92
N TYR A 38 -2.11 -6.86 7.23
CA TYR A 38 -2.24 -7.75 6.08
C TYR A 38 -2.64 -9.15 6.54
N GLY A 39 -3.80 -9.64 6.11
CA GLY A 39 -4.34 -10.94 6.53
C GLY A 39 -3.68 -12.17 5.88
N GLY A 40 -2.63 -11.99 5.08
CA GLY A 40 -1.91 -13.09 4.44
C GLY A 40 -0.83 -13.69 5.35
N ASN A 41 -0.61 -15.00 5.24
CA ASN A 41 0.43 -15.70 6.01
C ASN A 41 1.79 -15.58 5.31
N PHE A 42 2.49 -14.46 5.54
CA PHE A 42 3.85 -14.21 5.05
C PHE A 42 4.86 -14.29 6.19
N LEU A 43 6.12 -14.62 5.85
CA LEU A 43 7.24 -14.44 6.78
C LEU A 43 7.33 -12.95 7.19
N PRO A 44 7.74 -12.65 8.43
CA PRO A 44 8.07 -11.27 8.79
C PRO A 44 9.12 -10.71 7.83
N LYS A 45 8.99 -9.43 7.45
CA LYS A 45 9.93 -8.76 6.52
C LYS A 45 11.40 -8.97 6.93
N ALA A 46 11.69 -8.88 8.23
CA ALA A 46 13.04 -9.02 8.77
C ALA A 46 13.67 -10.42 8.49
N GLU A 47 12.87 -11.43 8.25
CA GLU A 47 13.29 -12.81 7.97
C GLU A 47 13.38 -13.10 6.46
N MET A 48 12.99 -12.16 5.60
CA MET A 48 13.06 -12.31 4.15
C MET A 48 14.47 -12.01 3.62
N PRO A 49 14.84 -12.51 2.42
CA PRO A 49 16.11 -12.13 1.78
C PRO A 49 16.28 -10.61 1.65
N GLN A 50 17.50 -10.09 1.85
CA GLN A 50 17.78 -8.64 1.83
C GLN A 50 17.26 -7.93 0.57
N ALA A 51 17.38 -8.55 -0.61
CA ALA A 51 16.88 -7.99 -1.85
C ALA A 51 15.36 -7.75 -1.81
N PHE A 52 14.61 -8.64 -1.16
CA PHE A 52 13.17 -8.47 -0.99
C PHE A 52 12.84 -7.40 0.05
N GLN A 53 13.60 -7.33 1.14
CA GLN A 53 13.45 -6.25 2.13
C GLN A 53 13.62 -4.87 1.49
N ALA A 54 14.63 -4.72 0.62
CA ALA A 54 14.88 -3.50 -0.13
C ALA A 54 13.73 -3.15 -1.08
N LEU A 55 13.12 -4.13 -1.76
CA LEU A 55 11.94 -3.91 -2.61
C LEU A 55 10.73 -3.43 -1.80
N VAL A 56 10.48 -4.05 -0.64
CA VAL A 56 9.40 -3.62 0.26
C VAL A 56 9.63 -2.17 0.72
N ASP A 57 10.87 -1.81 1.06
CA ASP A 57 11.23 -0.45 1.45
C ASP A 57 11.04 0.56 0.31
N GLU A 58 11.51 0.23 -0.89
CA GLU A 58 11.36 1.05 -2.08
C GLU A 58 9.88 1.30 -2.40
N PHE A 59 9.06 0.25 -2.43
CA PHE A 59 7.63 0.38 -2.71
C PHE A 59 6.89 1.12 -1.60
N SER A 60 7.25 0.91 -0.34
CA SER A 60 6.67 1.64 0.79
C SER A 60 7.00 3.13 0.75
N ALA A 61 8.20 3.49 0.26
CA ALA A 61 8.64 4.87 0.07
C ALA A 61 8.05 5.53 -1.19
N HIS A 62 7.43 4.79 -2.10
CA HIS A 62 6.75 5.37 -3.26
C HIS A 62 5.43 6.06 -2.83
N PRO A 63 5.01 7.19 -3.45
CA PRO A 63 3.73 7.85 -3.14
C PRO A 63 2.52 6.90 -3.16
N ALA A 64 2.53 5.97 -4.12
CA ALA A 64 1.52 4.94 -4.25
C ALA A 64 1.52 3.91 -3.10
N GLY A 65 2.69 3.50 -2.62
CA GLY A 65 2.80 2.59 -1.48
C GLY A 65 2.36 3.27 -0.19
N ARG A 66 2.78 4.53 0.03
CA ARG A 66 2.27 5.34 1.15
C ARG A 66 0.75 5.49 1.11
N PHE A 67 0.16 5.66 -0.06
CA PHE A 67 -1.30 5.68 -0.20
C PHE A 67 -1.93 4.36 0.26
N ALA A 68 -1.46 3.21 -0.25
CA ALA A 68 -1.99 1.91 0.16
C ALA A 68 -1.83 1.66 1.67
N LEU A 69 -0.66 1.98 2.25
CA LEU A 69 -0.41 1.84 3.69
C LEU A 69 -1.40 2.65 4.53
N ARG A 70 -1.72 3.89 4.13
CA ARG A 70 -2.75 4.70 4.80
C ARG A 70 -4.16 4.09 4.70
N ILE A 71 -4.49 3.43 3.59
CA ILE A 71 -5.77 2.73 3.45
C ILE A 71 -5.86 1.56 4.43
N TYR A 72 -4.79 0.76 4.58
CA TYR A 72 -4.73 -0.29 5.60
C TYR A 72 -4.89 0.27 7.01
N GLU A 73 -4.15 1.34 7.36
CA GLU A 73 -4.21 1.94 8.69
C GLU A 73 -5.61 2.46 9.07
N ARG A 74 -6.40 2.94 8.10
CA ARG A 74 -7.71 3.55 8.36
C ARG A 74 -8.89 2.58 8.29
N HIS A 75 -8.77 1.47 7.56
CA HIS A 75 -9.91 0.62 7.17
C HIS A 75 -9.68 -0.89 7.41
N ARG A 76 -8.69 -1.25 8.22
CA ARG A 76 -8.43 -2.62 8.69
C ARG A 76 -8.26 -2.63 10.20
#